data_AF-A0AA41V9E9-F1
#
_entry.id   AF-A0AA41V9E9-F1
#
_cell.length_a   1.000
_cell.length_b   1.000
_cell.length_c   1.000
_cell.angle_alpha   90.00
_cell.angle_beta   90.00
_cell.angle_gamma   90.00
#
_symmetry.space_group_name_H-M   'P 1'
#
loop_
_entity.id
_entity.type
_entity.pdbx_description
1 polymer ?
#
loop_
_entity_poly.entity_id
_entity_poly.type
_entity_poly.pdbx_seq_one_letter_code
_entity_poly.pdbx_strand_id
1 'polypeptide(L)'
;LILAPNCMYDSYPPSFHYLIGGGWCDTVEKCDSRKGTALGSSKFMDLKVPFTGILSKDESQNPEFFNWNKVKIRYCDGASFAGNQSEPETSTGLFFRGQLIWDAVMEELLSLGLANARQALLSGCSAGGLATLIHCDDFQEMLPKEVNVKCLSDAGFFLDEKDVYGERTMRAFYHAVSNLQGVTKSLQKDCISKMESSECLFPQNFVKYIKTPVGIAVCGLGKSGRPPVLLP
;
A
#
# COMPACT_ATOMS: atom_id res chain seq x y z
N LEU A 1 13.86 -2.09 -2.12
CA LEU A 1 13.19 -3.17 -2.88
C LEU A 1 13.81 -4.51 -2.48
N ILE A 2 13.04 -5.60 -2.36
CA ILE A 2 13.59 -6.96 -2.23
C ILE A 2 12.89 -7.87 -3.23
N LEU A 3 13.67 -8.55 -4.06
CA LEU A 3 13.22 -9.40 -5.16
C LEU A 3 13.56 -10.86 -4.85
N ALA A 4 12.63 -11.76 -5.16
CA ALA A 4 12.87 -13.20 -5.19
C ALA A 4 12.56 -13.71 -6.62
N PRO A 5 13.57 -13.86 -7.49
CA PRO A 5 13.36 -14.37 -8.84
C PRO A 5 13.06 -15.87 -8.80
N ASN A 6 12.03 -16.31 -9.53
CA ASN A 6 11.78 -17.72 -9.83
C ASN A 6 12.16 -17.98 -11.29
N CYS A 7 13.23 -18.75 -11.49
CA CYS A 7 13.69 -19.16 -12.82
C CYS A 7 12.97 -20.45 -13.24
N MET A 8 11.72 -20.34 -13.69
CA MET A 8 11.11 -21.39 -14.51
C MET A 8 10.65 -20.80 -15.85
N TYR A 9 10.74 -21.66 -16.88
CA TYR A 9 10.65 -21.39 -18.33
C TYR A 9 9.29 -20.88 -18.82
N ASP A 10 8.72 -19.87 -18.17
CA ASP A 10 7.58 -19.15 -18.73
C ASP A 10 8.09 -17.92 -19.46
N SER A 11 7.62 -17.68 -20.69
CA SER A 11 8.07 -16.53 -21.48
C SER A 11 7.60 -15.21 -20.87
N TYR A 12 6.58 -15.24 -20.00
CA TYR A 12 5.93 -14.08 -19.38
C TYR A 12 5.45 -14.39 -17.94
N PRO A 13 6.37 -14.60 -16.98
CA PRO A 13 6.01 -15.09 -15.65
C PRO A 13 5.16 -14.07 -14.87
N PRO A 14 4.15 -14.52 -14.10
CA PRO A 14 3.30 -13.64 -13.31
C PRO A 14 4.06 -13.03 -12.12
N SER A 15 3.58 -11.90 -11.59
CA SER A 15 4.28 -11.15 -10.55
C SER A 15 3.39 -10.73 -9.38
N PHE A 16 3.88 -10.89 -8.16
CA PHE A 16 3.23 -10.55 -6.90
C PHE A 16 4.01 -9.41 -6.23
N HIS A 17 3.35 -8.28 -6.00
CA HIS A 17 3.92 -7.08 -5.39
C HIS A 17 3.26 -6.82 -4.04
N TYR A 18 4.05 -6.82 -2.97
CA TYR A 18 3.55 -6.68 -1.61
C TYR A 18 4.08 -5.42 -0.91
N LEU A 19 3.17 -4.50 -0.59
CA LEU A 19 3.42 -3.29 0.17
C LEU A 19 3.37 -3.61 1.66
N ILE A 20 4.49 -3.48 2.37
CA ILE A 20 4.48 -3.65 3.83
C ILE A 20 3.76 -2.49 4.51
N GLY A 21 3.09 -2.76 5.62
CA GLY A 21 2.51 -1.73 6.49
C GLY A 21 3.46 -1.23 7.57
N GLY A 22 2.92 -0.39 8.47
CA GLY A 22 3.65 0.11 9.63
C GLY A 22 3.04 1.34 10.29
N GLY A 23 1.72 1.58 10.13
CA GLY A 23 1.06 2.80 10.58
C GLY A 23 1.60 4.08 9.93
N TRP A 24 1.11 5.23 10.37
CA TRP A 24 1.45 6.55 9.83
C TRP A 24 2.12 7.43 10.88
N CYS A 25 2.51 8.64 10.50
CA CYS A 25 2.84 9.70 11.44
C CYS A 25 2.06 10.98 11.07
N ASP A 26 1.49 11.64 12.09
CA ASP A 26 0.49 12.69 11.96
C ASP A 26 0.97 14.06 12.48
N THR A 27 2.16 14.13 13.09
CA THR A 27 2.81 15.39 13.48
C THR A 27 4.29 15.36 13.10
N VAL A 28 4.89 16.55 12.97
CA VAL A 28 6.32 16.70 12.65
C VAL A 28 7.18 15.94 13.67
N GLU A 29 6.89 16.05 14.96
CA GLU A 29 7.66 15.41 16.04
C GLU A 29 7.57 13.88 15.98
N LYS A 30 6.38 13.35 15.71
CA LYS A 30 6.18 11.89 15.57
C LYS A 30 6.87 11.36 14.31
N CYS A 31 6.80 12.10 13.20
CA CYS A 31 7.52 11.74 11.98
C CYS A 31 9.04 11.83 12.18
N ASP A 32 9.52 12.83 12.93
CA ASP A 32 10.93 13.01 13.23
C ASP A 32 11.47 11.88 14.11
N SER A 33 10.73 11.49 15.15
CA SER A 33 11.05 10.31 15.95
C SER A 33 11.08 9.04 15.09
N ARG A 34 10.10 8.89 14.19
CA ARG A 34 10.00 7.74 13.28
C ARG A 34 11.18 7.63 12.31
N LYS A 35 11.82 8.75 11.93
CA LYS A 35 12.99 8.78 11.03
C LYS A 35 14.17 7.93 11.54
N GLY A 36 14.26 7.75 12.86
CA GLY A 36 15.26 6.91 13.52
C GLY A 36 15.00 5.39 13.45
N THR A 37 13.99 4.96 12.69
CA THR A 37 13.55 3.56 12.62
C THR A 37 13.46 3.05 11.18
N ALA A 38 13.29 1.74 11.00
CA ALA A 38 13.08 1.11 9.69
C ALA A 38 11.84 1.63 8.93
N LEU A 39 10.91 2.27 9.64
CA LEU A 39 9.65 2.81 9.12
C LEU A 39 9.71 4.31 8.76
N GLY A 40 10.87 4.95 8.95
CA GLY A 40 11.12 6.34 8.54
C GLY A 40 12.46 6.53 7.83
N SER A 41 13.31 5.51 7.76
CA SER A 41 14.54 5.55 6.97
C SER A 41 14.99 4.16 6.52
N SER A 42 15.41 4.06 5.26
CA SER A 42 16.01 2.85 4.69
C SER A 42 17.34 2.46 5.35
N LYS A 43 18.02 3.40 6.02
CA LYS A 43 19.26 3.15 6.77
C LYS A 43 19.09 2.10 7.88
N PHE A 44 17.87 2.00 8.43
CA PHE A 44 17.54 1.10 9.52
C PHE A 44 16.74 -0.12 9.07
N MET A 45 16.57 -0.32 7.77
CA MET A 45 15.88 -1.51 7.25
C MET A 45 16.82 -2.72 7.24
N ASP A 46 16.28 -3.89 7.56
CA ASP A 46 16.99 -5.15 7.39
C ASP A 46 17.36 -5.37 5.92
N LEU A 47 18.61 -5.81 5.69
CA LEU A 47 19.11 -6.15 4.36
C LEU A 47 18.44 -7.40 3.78
N LYS A 48 17.91 -8.27 4.64
CA LYS A 48 17.24 -9.52 4.25
C LYS A 48 15.90 -9.60 4.95
N VAL A 49 14.85 -9.86 4.18
CA VAL A 49 13.50 -10.02 4.71
C VAL A 49 12.96 -11.37 4.25
N PRO A 50 12.40 -12.19 5.16
CA PRO A 50 11.85 -13.47 4.79
C PRO A 50 10.57 -13.31 3.97
N PHE A 51 10.41 -14.24 3.03
CA PHE A 51 9.24 -14.42 2.18
C PHE A 51 8.47 -15.63 2.74
N THR A 52 7.35 -15.36 3.42
CA THR A 52 6.56 -16.34 4.17
C THR A 52 5.07 -16.20 3.84
N GLY A 53 4.26 -17.20 4.20
CA GLY A 53 2.82 -17.20 3.92
C GLY A 53 2.54 -17.06 2.43
N ILE A 54 1.67 -16.13 2.02
CA ILE A 54 1.33 -15.85 0.61
C ILE A 54 2.54 -15.40 -0.25
N LEU A 55 3.65 -15.02 0.39
CA LEU A 55 4.91 -14.72 -0.29
C LEU A 55 5.89 -15.89 -0.28
N SER A 56 5.57 -17.02 0.35
CA SER A 56 6.47 -18.18 0.39
C SER A 56 6.69 -18.74 -1.01
N LYS A 57 7.86 -19.36 -1.22
CA LYS A 57 8.15 -20.19 -2.40
C LYS A 57 7.85 -21.67 -2.17
N ASP A 58 7.44 -22.01 -0.95
CA ASP A 58 7.01 -23.35 -0.57
C ASP A 58 5.54 -23.53 -0.95
N GLU A 59 5.27 -24.46 -1.88
CA GLU A 59 3.92 -24.79 -2.36
C GLU A 59 2.99 -25.24 -1.23
N SER A 60 3.52 -25.89 -0.18
CA SER A 60 2.72 -26.30 0.98
C SER A 60 2.21 -25.12 1.82
N GLN A 61 2.89 -23.97 1.73
CA GLN A 61 2.49 -22.73 2.41
C GLN A 61 1.77 -21.75 1.49
N ASN A 62 1.98 -21.84 0.18
CA ASN A 62 1.49 -20.90 -0.82
C ASN A 62 1.11 -21.63 -2.12
N PRO A 63 0.06 -22.48 -2.11
CA PRO A 63 -0.28 -23.30 -3.26
C PRO A 63 -0.57 -22.48 -4.52
N GLU A 64 -1.07 -21.25 -4.37
CA GLU A 64 -1.54 -20.40 -5.46
C GLU A 64 -0.42 -19.60 -6.13
N PHE A 65 0.55 -19.10 -5.35
CA PHE A 65 1.54 -18.14 -5.85
C PHE A 65 2.99 -18.56 -5.61
N PHE A 66 3.28 -19.80 -5.18
CA PHE A 66 4.65 -20.22 -4.83
C PHE A 66 5.64 -20.03 -5.99
N ASN A 67 5.20 -20.19 -7.23
CA ASN A 67 6.01 -20.08 -8.44
C ASN A 67 6.00 -18.68 -9.10
N TRP A 68 5.22 -17.70 -8.59
CA TRP A 68 5.21 -16.32 -9.12
C TRP A 68 6.51 -15.59 -8.78
N ASN A 69 6.87 -14.57 -9.57
CA ASN A 69 7.86 -13.58 -9.15
C ASN A 69 7.34 -12.83 -7.93
N LYS A 70 8.20 -12.58 -6.94
CA LYS A 70 7.77 -11.93 -5.70
C LYS A 70 8.61 -10.72 -5.39
N VAL A 71 7.91 -9.63 -5.09
CA VAL A 71 8.49 -8.35 -4.74
C VAL A 71 7.91 -7.90 -3.41
N LYS A 72 8.80 -7.59 -2.45
CA LYS A 72 8.41 -6.94 -1.20
C LYS A 72 8.89 -5.50 -1.21
N ILE A 73 7.94 -4.57 -1.23
CA ILE A 73 8.19 -3.14 -1.27
C ILE A 73 8.21 -2.63 0.17
N ARG A 74 9.32 -1.99 0.54
CA ARG A 74 9.54 -1.49 1.89
C ARG A 74 8.88 -0.13 2.05
N TYR A 75 8.32 0.13 3.23
CA TYR A 75 7.53 1.31 3.57
C TYR A 75 8.30 2.18 4.55
N CYS A 76 8.51 3.45 4.21
CA CYS A 76 9.15 4.42 5.10
C CYS A 76 8.70 5.87 4.90
N ASP A 77 7.64 6.12 4.14
CA ASP A 77 7.13 7.47 3.87
C ASP A 77 6.16 7.96 4.94
N GLY A 78 5.45 7.05 5.63
CA GLY A 78 4.52 7.42 6.70
C GLY A 78 3.14 7.89 6.21
N ALA A 79 2.82 7.78 4.91
CA ALA A 79 1.58 8.23 4.27
C ALA A 79 0.96 7.21 3.28
N SER A 80 1.21 5.90 3.42
CA SER A 80 0.73 4.88 2.48
C SER A 80 1.14 5.17 1.02
N PHE A 81 2.37 5.66 0.83
CA PHE A 81 2.89 6.12 -0.46
C PHE A 81 2.06 7.26 -1.09
N ALA A 82 1.29 8.03 -0.30
CA ALA A 82 0.44 9.10 -0.83
C ALA A 82 1.00 10.51 -0.60
N GLY A 83 2.03 10.68 0.23
CA GLY A 83 2.60 12.02 0.49
C GLY A 83 3.21 12.63 -0.77
N ASN A 84 2.93 13.91 -1.04
CA ASN A 84 3.34 14.57 -2.29
C ASN A 84 3.78 16.02 -2.08
N GLN A 85 4.52 16.28 -0.99
CA GLN A 85 5.14 17.58 -0.74
C GLN A 85 6.39 17.76 -1.60
N SER A 86 6.48 18.91 -2.28
CA SER A 86 7.66 19.24 -3.09
C SER A 86 8.84 19.63 -2.20
N GLU A 87 8.61 20.50 -1.22
CA GLU A 87 9.64 21.00 -0.32
C GLU A 87 9.74 20.16 0.96
N PRO A 88 10.93 20.07 1.56
CA PRO A 88 11.08 19.45 2.87
C PRO A 88 10.41 20.29 3.96
N GLU A 89 10.02 19.62 5.04
CA GLU A 89 9.59 20.28 6.28
C GLU A 89 10.77 21.09 6.85
N THR A 90 10.53 22.36 7.19
CA THR A 90 11.59 23.34 7.45
C THR A 90 12.34 23.11 8.75
N SER A 91 11.66 22.60 9.80
CA SER A 91 12.26 22.43 11.12
C SER A 91 13.11 21.16 11.25
N THR A 92 12.75 20.11 10.53
CA THR A 92 13.36 18.77 10.64
C THR A 92 14.09 18.31 9.38
N GLY A 93 13.82 18.95 8.24
CA GLY A 93 14.32 18.52 6.92
C GLY A 93 13.66 17.26 6.39
N LEU A 94 12.52 16.84 6.95
CA LEU A 94 11.80 15.63 6.52
C LEU A 94 11.17 15.82 5.13
N PHE A 95 11.24 14.78 4.31
CA PHE A 95 10.57 14.73 3.01
C PHE A 95 9.32 13.85 3.08
N PHE A 96 8.16 14.43 2.77
CA PHE A 96 6.90 13.69 2.64
C PHE A 96 6.60 13.41 1.17
N ARG A 97 7.32 12.44 0.61
CA ARG A 97 7.35 12.13 -0.84
C ARG A 97 6.95 10.68 -1.14
N GLY A 98 5.94 10.17 -0.45
CA GLY A 98 5.40 8.83 -0.67
C GLY A 98 5.07 8.53 -2.13
N GLN A 99 4.42 9.46 -2.84
CA GLN A 99 4.08 9.28 -4.26
C GLN A 99 5.33 9.13 -5.13
N LEU A 100 6.34 9.97 -4.92
CA LEU A 100 7.58 9.90 -5.69
C LEU A 100 8.32 8.58 -5.44
N ILE A 101 8.27 8.05 -4.21
CA ILE A 101 8.82 6.74 -3.89
C ILE A 101 8.06 5.64 -4.64
N TRP A 102 6.73 5.72 -4.69
CA TRP A 102 5.90 4.78 -5.45
C TRP A 102 6.28 4.79 -6.94
N ASP A 103 6.29 5.97 -7.57
CA ASP A 103 6.60 6.13 -8.99
C ASP A 103 7.98 5.54 -9.32
N ALA A 104 9.01 5.88 -8.53
CA ALA A 104 10.37 5.40 -8.74
C ALA A 104 10.50 3.88 -8.57
N VAL A 105 9.80 3.30 -7.57
CA VAL A 105 9.81 1.84 -7.34
C VAL A 105 9.10 1.12 -8.48
N MET A 106 7.98 1.65 -8.98
CA MET A 106 7.26 1.05 -10.10
C MET A 106 8.06 1.12 -11.41
N GLU A 107 8.70 2.26 -11.70
CA GLU A 107 9.60 2.41 -12.85
C GLU A 107 10.75 1.39 -12.81
N GLU A 108 11.40 1.23 -11.66
CA GLU A 108 12.45 0.23 -11.49
C GLU A 108 11.91 -1.19 -11.70
N LEU A 109 10.76 -1.52 -11.13
CA LEU A 109 10.14 -2.84 -11.30
C LEU A 109 9.75 -3.17 -12.73
N LEU A 110 9.22 -2.20 -13.46
CA LEU A 110 8.93 -2.32 -14.89
C LEU A 110 10.20 -2.70 -15.66
N SER A 111 11.31 -2.02 -15.39
CA SER A 111 12.62 -2.30 -16.01
C SER A 111 13.18 -3.68 -15.67
N LEU A 112 12.86 -4.19 -14.49
CA LEU A 112 13.30 -5.50 -13.99
C LEU A 112 12.42 -6.67 -14.46
N GLY A 113 11.45 -6.40 -15.33
CA GLY A 113 10.68 -7.43 -16.03
C GLY A 113 9.19 -7.44 -15.70
N LEU A 114 8.69 -6.59 -14.79
CA LEU A 114 7.26 -6.46 -14.55
C LEU A 114 6.50 -6.06 -15.84
N ALA A 115 7.13 -5.26 -16.72
CA ALA A 115 6.54 -4.90 -18.02
C ALA A 115 6.26 -6.11 -18.93
N ASN A 116 6.87 -7.26 -18.66
CA ASN A 116 6.69 -8.50 -19.41
C ASN A 116 5.73 -9.48 -18.70
N ALA A 117 5.16 -9.15 -17.55
CA ALA A 117 4.24 -10.05 -16.85
C ALA A 117 2.90 -10.13 -17.60
N ARG A 118 2.28 -11.32 -17.68
CA ARG A 118 0.88 -11.45 -18.15
C ARG A 118 -0.16 -11.23 -17.04
N GLN A 119 0.25 -11.44 -15.80
CA GLN A 119 -0.58 -11.26 -14.62
C GLN A 119 0.24 -10.56 -13.55
N ALA A 120 -0.36 -9.56 -12.91
CA ALA A 120 0.25 -8.85 -11.81
C ALA A 120 -0.75 -8.70 -10.66
N LEU A 121 -0.31 -8.98 -9.44
CA LEU A 121 -1.10 -8.80 -8.23
C LEU A 121 -0.42 -7.75 -7.34
N LEU A 122 -1.12 -6.65 -7.08
CA LEU A 122 -0.73 -5.68 -6.05
C LEU A 122 -1.44 -6.02 -4.74
N SER A 123 -0.69 -6.22 -3.68
CA SER A 123 -1.24 -6.48 -2.36
C SER A 123 -0.46 -5.73 -1.28
N GLY A 124 -1.02 -5.65 -0.08
CA GLY A 124 -0.37 -5.03 1.05
C GLY A 124 -1.18 -5.20 2.31
N CYS A 125 -0.54 -5.04 3.47
CA CYS A 125 -1.17 -5.18 4.77
C CYS A 125 -1.19 -3.87 5.56
N SER A 126 -2.28 -3.59 6.28
CA SER A 126 -2.41 -2.41 7.14
C SER A 126 -2.22 -1.10 6.33
N ALA A 127 -1.24 -0.26 6.65
CA ALA A 127 -0.91 0.92 5.86
C ALA A 127 -0.54 0.59 4.41
N GLY A 128 0.07 -0.57 4.17
CA GLY A 128 0.32 -1.08 2.82
C GLY A 128 -0.95 -1.57 2.13
N GLY A 129 -1.93 -2.06 2.88
CA GLY A 129 -3.25 -2.42 2.36
C GLY A 129 -4.05 -1.19 1.94
N LEU A 130 -3.96 -0.09 2.71
CA LEU A 130 -4.51 1.20 2.27
C LEU A 130 -3.79 1.71 1.01
N ALA A 131 -2.46 1.61 0.98
CA ALA A 131 -1.67 1.98 -0.20
C ALA A 131 -2.09 1.18 -1.45
N THR A 132 -2.36 -0.13 -1.30
CA THR A 132 -2.90 -0.95 -2.39
C THR A 132 -4.19 -0.39 -2.95
N LEU A 133 -5.10 0.12 -2.11
CA LEU A 133 -6.36 0.71 -2.58
C LEU A 133 -6.15 2.07 -3.26
N ILE A 134 -5.27 2.90 -2.70
CA ILE A 134 -4.95 4.22 -3.26
C ILE A 134 -4.35 4.07 -4.66
N HIS A 135 -3.38 3.17 -4.82
CA HIS A 135 -2.56 3.04 -6.04
C HIS A 135 -3.02 1.92 -6.99
N CYS A 136 -4.17 1.31 -6.76
CA CYS A 136 -4.60 0.14 -7.54
C CYS A 136 -4.76 0.45 -9.03
N ASP A 137 -5.44 1.55 -9.36
CA ASP A 137 -5.66 1.97 -10.74
C ASP A 137 -4.36 2.49 -11.36
N ASP A 138 -3.56 3.26 -10.62
CA ASP A 138 -2.25 3.73 -11.08
C ASP A 138 -1.33 2.55 -11.44
N PHE A 139 -1.35 1.47 -10.65
CA PHE A 139 -0.60 0.25 -10.95
C PHE A 139 -1.04 -0.42 -12.25
N GLN A 140 -2.35 -0.47 -12.52
CA GLN A 140 -2.89 -0.97 -13.80
C GLN A 140 -2.55 -0.03 -14.97
N GLU A 141 -2.57 1.29 -14.76
CA GLU A 141 -2.25 2.28 -15.80
C GLU A 141 -0.77 2.30 -16.20
N MET A 142 0.14 1.95 -15.27
CA MET A 142 1.58 1.82 -15.55
C MET A 142 1.95 0.57 -16.35
N LEU A 143 1.05 -0.42 -16.46
CA LEU A 143 1.29 -1.68 -17.14
C LEU A 143 0.69 -1.70 -18.56
N PRO A 144 1.24 -2.53 -19.48
CA PRO A 144 0.58 -2.79 -20.76
C PRO A 144 -0.87 -3.25 -20.56
N LYS A 145 -1.76 -2.86 -21.47
CA LYS A 145 -3.21 -3.13 -21.34
C LYS A 145 -3.55 -4.61 -21.34
N GLU A 146 -2.65 -5.44 -21.86
CA GLU A 146 -2.78 -6.89 -21.95
C GLU A 146 -2.48 -7.58 -20.61
N VAL A 147 -1.85 -6.88 -19.66
CA VAL A 147 -1.55 -7.43 -18.33
C VAL A 147 -2.82 -7.46 -17.50
N ASN A 148 -3.17 -8.64 -17.00
CA ASN A 148 -4.29 -8.81 -16.08
C ASN A 148 -3.87 -8.41 -14.67
N VAL A 149 -4.26 -7.20 -14.24
CA VAL A 149 -3.97 -6.70 -12.90
C VAL A 149 -5.13 -6.95 -11.97
N LYS A 150 -4.80 -7.39 -10.76
CA LYS A 150 -5.72 -7.44 -9.62
C LYS A 150 -5.06 -6.83 -8.40
N CYS A 151 -5.88 -6.31 -7.51
CA CYS A 151 -5.44 -5.79 -6.22
C CYS A 151 -6.04 -6.60 -5.06
N LEU A 152 -5.31 -6.73 -3.96
CA LEU A 152 -5.79 -7.34 -2.73
C LEU A 152 -5.34 -6.52 -1.52
N SER A 153 -6.27 -5.78 -0.93
CA SER A 153 -6.03 -5.02 0.30
C SER A 153 -6.27 -5.92 1.51
N ASP A 154 -5.22 -6.19 2.29
CA ASP A 154 -5.31 -6.92 3.56
C ASP A 154 -5.24 -5.93 4.74
N ALA A 155 -6.22 -5.99 5.64
CA ALA A 155 -6.33 -5.11 6.81
C ALA A 155 -6.19 -3.59 6.48
N GLY A 156 -6.50 -3.19 5.24
CA GLY A 156 -6.36 -1.82 4.73
C GLY A 156 -7.65 -0.99 4.78
N PHE A 157 -8.78 -1.60 5.14
CA PHE A 157 -10.09 -0.95 5.21
C PHE A 157 -10.34 -0.35 6.60
N PHE A 158 -9.85 0.88 6.81
CA PHE A 158 -10.09 1.62 8.04
C PHE A 158 -11.45 2.32 7.99
N LEU A 159 -12.17 2.33 9.10
CA LEU A 159 -13.50 2.93 9.21
C LEU A 159 -13.44 4.32 9.82
N ASP A 160 -14.14 5.25 9.19
CA ASP A 160 -14.47 6.56 9.78
C ASP A 160 -15.65 6.46 10.76
N GLU A 161 -15.38 5.88 11.94
CA GLU A 161 -16.36 5.68 13.01
C GLU A 161 -15.91 6.31 14.33
N LYS A 162 -16.87 6.46 15.24
CA LYS A 162 -16.58 6.85 16.62
C LYS A 162 -15.91 5.71 17.37
N ASP A 163 -14.92 6.03 18.20
CA ASP A 163 -14.31 5.09 19.12
C ASP A 163 -15.21 4.80 20.35
N VAL A 164 -14.70 3.99 21.28
CA VAL A 164 -15.44 3.59 22.50
C VAL A 164 -15.75 4.76 23.44
N TYR A 165 -15.12 5.92 23.25
CA TYR A 165 -15.38 7.14 24.00
C TYR A 165 -16.30 8.10 23.23
N GLY A 166 -16.72 7.75 22.01
CA GLY A 166 -17.61 8.55 21.17
C GLY A 166 -16.88 9.57 20.27
N GLU A 167 -15.56 9.50 20.21
CA GLU A 167 -14.71 10.45 19.48
C GLU A 167 -14.32 9.93 18.10
N ARG A 168 -14.14 10.83 17.12
CA ARG A 168 -13.69 10.47 15.76
C ARG A 168 -12.15 10.49 15.66
N THR A 169 -11.50 9.70 16.50
CA THR A 169 -10.04 9.68 16.65
C THR A 169 -9.31 9.39 15.32
N MET A 170 -9.77 8.39 14.56
CA MET A 170 -9.15 8.07 13.25
C MET A 170 -9.35 9.18 12.23
N ARG A 171 -10.49 9.88 12.24
CA ARG A 171 -10.74 11.02 11.34
C ARG A 171 -9.77 12.16 11.63
N ALA A 172 -9.60 12.51 12.91
CA ALA A 172 -8.64 13.53 13.32
C ALA A 172 -7.21 13.15 12.92
N PHE A 173 -6.84 11.87 13.10
CA PHE A 173 -5.54 11.33 12.70
C PHE A 173 -5.30 11.43 11.19
N TYR A 174 -6.22 10.96 10.35
CA TYR A 174 -6.10 11.05 8.89
C TYR A 174 -6.13 12.50 8.38
N HIS A 175 -6.88 13.38 9.03
CA HIS A 175 -6.83 14.82 8.74
C HIS A 175 -5.43 15.39 8.96
N ALA A 176 -4.79 15.05 10.08
CA ALA A 176 -3.43 15.48 10.38
C ALA A 176 -2.39 14.88 9.41
N VAL A 177 -2.48 13.58 9.09
CA VAL A 177 -1.62 12.94 8.05
C VAL A 177 -1.80 13.63 6.70
N SER A 178 -3.04 13.85 6.28
CA SER A 178 -3.37 14.45 4.98
C SER A 178 -2.76 15.84 4.84
N ASN A 179 -2.91 16.68 5.85
CA ASN A 179 -2.44 18.07 5.83
C ASN A 179 -0.92 18.17 5.92
N LEU A 180 -0.30 17.39 6.82
CA LEU A 180 1.15 17.40 7.00
C LEU A 180 1.86 16.92 5.73
N GLN A 181 1.42 15.78 5.20
CA GLN A 181 2.14 15.06 4.15
C GLN A 181 1.65 15.37 2.73
N GLY A 182 0.62 16.21 2.58
CA GLY A 182 0.15 16.70 1.29
C GLY A 182 -0.34 15.59 0.36
N VAL A 183 -1.31 14.79 0.82
CA VAL A 183 -1.71 13.56 0.13
C VAL A 183 -2.70 13.74 -1.02
N THR A 184 -3.36 14.90 -1.11
CA THR A 184 -4.52 15.15 -1.99
C THR A 184 -4.30 14.70 -3.44
N LYS A 185 -3.12 14.95 -3.99
CA LYS A 185 -2.80 14.65 -5.40
C LYS A 185 -2.73 13.15 -5.70
N SER A 186 -2.52 12.33 -4.68
CA SER A 186 -2.39 10.87 -4.78
C SER A 186 -3.72 10.15 -4.55
N LEU A 187 -4.78 10.85 -4.18
CA LEU A 187 -6.07 10.24 -3.88
C LEU A 187 -7.00 10.20 -5.09
N GLN A 188 -8.00 9.33 -5.01
CA GLN A 188 -9.02 9.15 -6.04
C GLN A 188 -9.73 10.48 -6.37
N LYS A 189 -9.62 10.90 -7.64
CA LYS A 189 -10.17 12.17 -8.15
C LYS A 189 -11.67 12.31 -7.93
N ASP A 190 -12.42 11.22 -8.14
CA ASP A 190 -13.87 11.16 -7.91
C ASP A 190 -14.26 11.31 -6.44
N CYS A 191 -13.35 10.96 -5.51
CA CYS A 191 -13.56 11.16 -4.09
C CYS A 191 -13.26 12.61 -3.69
N ILE A 192 -12.09 13.13 -4.03
CA ILE A 192 -11.65 14.48 -3.61
C ILE A 192 -12.48 15.60 -4.25
N SER A 193 -13.20 15.32 -5.33
CA SER A 193 -14.18 16.26 -5.92
C SER A 193 -15.47 16.40 -5.13
N LYS A 194 -15.73 15.52 -4.15
CA LYS A 194 -16.99 15.43 -3.40
C LYS A 194 -16.82 15.65 -1.90
N MET A 195 -15.62 15.48 -1.37
CA MET A 195 -15.32 15.59 0.06
C MET A 195 -13.87 15.98 0.31
N GLU A 196 -13.55 16.28 1.56
CA GLU A 196 -12.20 16.65 1.97
C GLU A 196 -11.19 15.53 1.70
N SER A 197 -9.94 15.90 1.42
CA SER A 197 -8.88 14.92 1.08
C SER A 197 -8.69 13.87 2.16
N SER A 198 -8.78 14.28 3.43
CA SER A 198 -8.66 13.36 4.57
C SER A 198 -9.77 12.31 4.64
N GLU A 199 -10.97 12.62 4.15
CA GLU A 199 -12.07 11.65 4.08
C GLU A 199 -11.82 10.61 2.98
N CYS A 200 -11.06 10.96 1.95
CA CYS A 200 -10.65 10.06 0.87
C CYS A 200 -9.47 9.15 1.24
N LEU A 201 -8.98 9.19 2.49
CA LEU A 201 -8.12 8.16 3.06
C LEU A 201 -8.92 7.00 3.65
N PHE A 202 -10.24 7.14 3.82
CA PHE A 202 -11.11 6.07 4.29
C PHE A 202 -11.69 5.29 3.10
N PRO A 203 -11.36 4.00 2.94
CA PRO A 203 -11.80 3.19 1.79
C PRO A 203 -13.30 3.17 1.54
N GLN A 204 -14.13 3.28 2.58
CA GLN A 204 -15.59 3.40 2.43
C GLN A 204 -16.05 4.53 1.50
N ASN A 205 -15.23 5.57 1.33
CA ASN A 205 -15.57 6.75 0.54
C ASN A 205 -15.13 6.63 -0.92
N PHE A 206 -14.10 5.82 -1.21
CA PHE A 206 -13.46 5.82 -2.53
C PHE A 206 -13.36 4.45 -3.21
N VAL A 207 -13.55 3.33 -2.50
CA VAL A 207 -13.40 1.98 -3.09
C VAL A 207 -14.29 1.78 -4.33
N LYS A 208 -15.50 2.37 -4.32
CA LYS A 208 -16.45 2.32 -5.44
C LYS A 208 -15.97 3.02 -6.72
N TYR A 209 -14.91 3.81 -6.63
CA TYR A 209 -14.30 4.50 -7.77
C TYR A 209 -13.10 3.74 -8.35
N ILE A 210 -12.60 2.73 -7.64
CA ILE A 210 -11.51 1.88 -8.15
C ILE A 210 -12.06 1.05 -9.31
N LYS A 211 -11.40 1.12 -10.46
CA LYS A 211 -11.82 0.43 -11.70
C LYS A 211 -11.21 -0.96 -11.80
N THR A 212 -9.98 -1.10 -11.31
CA THR A 212 -9.22 -2.34 -11.33
C THR A 212 -9.81 -3.33 -10.33
N PRO A 213 -10.00 -4.62 -10.69
CA PRO A 213 -10.57 -5.60 -9.77
C PRO A 213 -9.80 -5.68 -8.45
N VAL A 214 -10.49 -5.42 -7.35
CA VAL A 214 -9.89 -5.36 -6.02
C VAL A 214 -10.63 -6.24 -5.02
N GLY A 215 -9.88 -7.11 -4.35
CA GLY A 215 -10.37 -7.83 -3.18
C GLY A 215 -10.02 -7.09 -1.90
N ILE A 216 -10.91 -7.13 -0.91
CA ILE A 216 -10.67 -6.59 0.42
C ILE A 216 -10.75 -7.73 1.44
N ALA A 217 -9.62 -8.02 2.09
CA ALA A 217 -9.52 -8.93 3.21
C ALA A 217 -9.49 -8.12 4.51
N VAL A 218 -10.53 -8.27 5.32
CA VAL A 218 -10.67 -7.60 6.62
C VAL A 218 -10.91 -8.63 7.71
N CYS A 219 -10.25 -8.45 8.85
CA CYS A 219 -10.60 -9.17 10.06
C CYS A 219 -11.94 -8.64 10.57
N GLY A 220 -13.00 -9.43 10.42
CA GLY A 220 -14.27 -9.13 11.06
C GLY A 220 -14.12 -9.18 12.58
N LEU A 221 -14.54 -8.13 13.28
CA LEU A 221 -14.77 -8.16 14.73
C LEU A 221 -16.08 -8.92 15.00
N GLY A 222 -16.13 -10.19 14.58
CA GLY A 222 -17.18 -11.12 14.96
C GLY A 222 -16.82 -11.80 16.28
N LYS A 223 -17.82 -12.10 17.12
CA LYS A 223 -17.66 -13.12 18.16
C LYS A 223 -17.04 -14.37 17.50
N SER A 224 -15.94 -14.84 18.07
CA SER A 224 -15.13 -15.99 17.63
C SER A 224 -15.87 -16.99 16.73
N GLY A 225 -15.37 -17.18 15.49
CA GLY A 225 -15.73 -18.35 14.66
C GLY A 225 -16.32 -18.10 13.27
N ARG A 226 -16.34 -16.87 12.73
CA ARG A 226 -16.65 -16.67 11.30
C ARG A 226 -15.41 -16.30 10.50
N PRO A 227 -15.19 -16.91 9.32
CA PRO A 227 -14.07 -16.57 8.44
C PRO A 227 -14.17 -15.10 7.98
N PRO A 228 -13.03 -14.48 7.62
CA PRO A 228 -12.99 -13.13 7.09
C PRO A 228 -13.93 -12.99 5.88
N VAL A 229 -14.67 -11.89 5.82
CA VAL A 229 -15.56 -11.57 4.71
C VAL A 229 -14.71 -10.93 3.62
N LEU A 230 -14.59 -11.60 2.48
CA LEU A 230 -14.15 -10.97 1.25
C LEU A 230 -15.29 -10.07 0.77
N LEU A 231 -15.09 -8.76 0.82
CA LEU A 231 -16.02 -7.82 0.19
C LEU A 231 -15.76 -7.86 -1.33
N PRO A 232 -16.78 -8.16 -2.16
CA PRO A 232 -16.66 -8.21 -3.61
C PRO A 232 -16.50 -6.83 -4.24
#